data_AF-A0A2N1RCH0-F1
#
_entry.id   AF-A0A2N1RCH0-F1
#
_cell.length_a   1.000
_cell.length_b   1.000
_cell.length_c   1.000
_cell.angle_alpha   90.00
_cell.angle_beta   90.00
_cell.angle_gamma   90.00
#
_symmetry.space_group_name_H-M   'P 1'
#
loop_
_entity.id
_entity.type
_entity.pdbx_description
1 polymer ?
#
loop_
_entity_poly.entity_id
_entity_poly.type
_entity_poly.pdbx_seq_one_letter_code
_entity_poly.pdbx_strand_id
1 'polypeptide(L)'
;MKRIVCAVVLASMVCVALAASAFSFGVGNYARGSMLIEHGFPMNEMVNPASYQFGTDLRLRLDFIEVAMTGVLTNTNEYLNGIGTIGVNLPLFGLLDIGIGMGPYYLVHFDNDEVVTYRHFINPNDSANWSYRQVDNYGELLTDSVVGYRAHADVRLGNLSFGISLDVPSYGYTFSSTTADDIEPNFDKARIGASAMYWFL
;
A
#
# COMPACT_ATOMS: atom_id res chain seq x y z
N MET A 1 19.65 28.13 -0.30
CA MET A 1 19.35 26.69 -0.46
C MET A 1 17.88 26.36 -0.17
N LYS A 2 17.36 26.52 1.06
CA LYS A 2 15.95 26.17 1.40
C LYS A 2 14.90 26.76 0.45
N ARG A 3 15.01 28.06 0.10
CA ARG A 3 14.08 28.74 -0.83
C ARG A 3 14.13 28.20 -2.27
N ILE A 4 15.31 27.79 -2.73
CA ILE A 4 15.50 27.23 -4.07
C ILE A 4 14.93 25.80 -4.11
N VAL A 5 15.18 25.00 -3.06
CA VAL A 5 14.58 23.67 -2.92
C VAL A 5 13.05 23.77 -2.89
N CYS A 6 12.48 24.67 -2.09
CA CYS A 6 11.03 24.89 -2.08
C CYS A 6 10.49 25.33 -3.46
N ALA A 7 11.18 26.23 -4.16
CA ALA A 7 10.76 26.67 -5.49
C ALA A 7 10.83 25.54 -6.53
N VAL A 8 11.84 24.68 -6.47
CA VAL A 8 11.97 23.50 -7.32
C VAL A 8 10.89 22.48 -7.01
N VAL A 9 10.61 22.21 -5.73
CA VAL A 9 9.50 21.33 -5.31
C VAL A 9 8.17 21.89 -5.80
N LEU A 10 7.88 23.17 -5.59
CA LEU A 10 6.66 23.81 -6.09
C LEU A 10 6.53 23.75 -7.61
N ALA A 11 7.60 24.06 -8.34
CA ALA A 11 7.60 23.98 -9.81
C ALA A 11 7.36 22.53 -10.28
N SER A 12 7.99 21.55 -9.64
CA SER A 12 7.77 20.14 -9.96
C SER A 12 6.32 19.70 -9.65
N MET A 13 5.75 20.12 -8.53
CA MET A 13 4.35 19.84 -8.18
C MET A 13 3.38 20.47 -9.19
N VAL A 14 3.65 21.68 -9.67
CA VAL A 14 2.82 22.34 -10.70
C VAL A 14 2.90 21.61 -12.04
N CYS A 15 4.10 21.20 -12.47
CA CYS A 15 4.26 20.42 -13.70
C CYS A 15 3.55 19.06 -13.62
N VAL A 16 3.59 18.42 -12.46
CA VAL A 16 2.89 17.15 -12.20
C VAL A 16 1.38 17.35 -12.19
N ALA A 17 0.89 18.40 -11.53
CA ALA A 17 -0.54 18.71 -11.49
C ALA A 17 -1.11 18.97 -12.90
N LEU A 18 -0.36 19.66 -13.76
CA LEU A 18 -0.77 19.91 -15.15
C LEU A 18 -0.75 18.66 -16.06
N ALA A 19 0.01 17.63 -15.66
CA ALA A 19 0.11 16.37 -16.40
C ALA A 19 -0.87 15.29 -15.91
N ALA A 20 -1.48 15.49 -14.74
CA ALA A 20 -2.40 14.54 -14.12
C ALA A 20 -3.84 14.72 -14.62
N SER A 21 -4.60 13.63 -14.67
CA SER A 21 -6.05 13.68 -14.84
C SER A 21 -6.70 14.23 -13.56
N ALA A 22 -7.63 15.17 -13.69
CA ALA A 22 -8.31 15.79 -12.55
C ALA A 22 -9.01 14.79 -11.62
N PHE A 23 -9.54 13.70 -12.20
CA PHE A 23 -10.12 12.58 -11.49
C PHE A 23 -9.79 11.30 -12.25
N SER A 24 -9.51 10.21 -11.53
CA SER A 24 -9.60 8.86 -12.10
C SER A 24 -9.79 7.82 -10.99
N PHE A 25 -10.47 6.73 -11.33
CA PHE A 25 -10.71 5.61 -10.42
C PHE A 25 -10.24 4.30 -11.07
N GLY A 26 -9.32 3.61 -10.41
CA GLY A 26 -8.77 2.33 -10.82
C GLY A 26 -9.28 1.20 -9.95
N VAL A 27 -9.68 0.10 -10.58
CA VAL A 27 -9.96 -1.18 -9.91
C VAL A 27 -9.26 -2.30 -10.65
N GLY A 28 -8.63 -3.21 -9.91
CA GLY A 28 -7.83 -4.26 -10.50
C GLY A 28 -7.60 -5.45 -9.60
N ASN A 29 -6.94 -6.44 -10.19
CA ASN A 29 -6.43 -7.58 -9.45
C ASN A 29 -5.10 -7.21 -8.82
N TYR A 30 -4.86 -7.76 -7.62
CA TYR A 30 -3.61 -7.62 -6.90
C TYR A 30 -3.05 -9.00 -6.56
N ALA A 31 -1.77 -9.20 -6.81
CA ALA A 31 -1.01 -10.36 -6.35
C ALA A 31 0.08 -9.87 -5.40
N ARG A 32 0.16 -10.40 -4.19
CA ARG A 32 1.19 -10.06 -3.20
C ARG A 32 2.01 -11.29 -2.85
N GLY A 33 3.32 -11.17 -2.87
CA GLY A 33 4.23 -12.22 -2.41
C GLY A 33 3.97 -12.56 -0.94
N SER A 34 3.88 -13.84 -0.62
CA SER A 34 3.69 -14.33 0.76
C SER A 34 4.97 -14.21 1.60
N MET A 35 6.12 -14.11 0.96
CA MET A 35 7.43 -14.08 1.60
C MET A 35 7.91 -12.65 1.86
N LEU A 36 8.71 -12.50 2.92
CA LEU A 36 9.36 -11.25 3.29
C LEU A 36 10.71 -11.10 2.55
N ILE A 37 11.12 -9.86 2.29
CA ILE A 37 12.43 -9.53 1.71
C ILE A 37 13.49 -9.46 2.82
N GLU A 38 13.55 -10.46 3.70
CA GLU A 38 14.45 -10.46 4.86
C GLU A 38 15.91 -10.84 4.48
N HIS A 39 16.10 -11.57 3.37
CA HIS A 39 17.41 -12.14 2.97
C HIS A 39 17.78 -11.86 1.50
N GLY A 40 17.24 -10.78 0.93
CA GLY A 40 17.42 -10.41 -0.48
C GLY A 40 16.26 -10.86 -1.37
N PHE A 41 16.31 -10.49 -2.65
CA PHE A 41 15.22 -10.74 -3.61
C PHE A 41 15.14 -12.23 -3.99
N PRO A 42 14.05 -12.94 -3.64
CA PRO A 42 13.95 -14.38 -3.87
C PRO A 42 13.50 -14.67 -5.31
N MET A 43 14.43 -14.54 -6.26
CA MET A 43 14.17 -14.67 -7.71
C MET A 43 13.43 -15.94 -8.12
N ASN A 44 13.78 -17.09 -7.52
CA ASN A 44 13.16 -18.38 -7.84
C ASN A 44 11.69 -18.47 -7.41
N GLU A 45 11.32 -17.73 -6.36
CA GLU A 45 9.97 -17.76 -5.80
C GLU A 45 9.07 -16.70 -6.44
N MET A 46 9.65 -15.66 -7.05
CA MET A 46 8.89 -14.65 -7.81
C MET A 46 8.21 -15.24 -9.05
N VAL A 47 8.76 -16.31 -9.61
CA VAL A 47 8.16 -17.01 -10.75
C VAL A 47 7.25 -18.17 -10.33
N ASN A 48 7.16 -18.46 -9.02
CA ASN A 48 6.31 -19.52 -8.48
C ASN A 48 4.93 -18.95 -8.11
N PRO A 49 3.85 -19.29 -8.85
CA PRO A 49 2.52 -18.77 -8.56
C PRO A 49 2.01 -19.15 -7.17
N ALA A 50 2.49 -20.26 -6.60
CA ALA A 50 2.10 -20.69 -5.25
C ALA A 50 2.64 -19.77 -4.14
N SER A 51 3.61 -18.91 -4.46
CA SER A 51 4.23 -17.96 -3.54
C SER A 51 3.48 -16.61 -3.51
N TYR A 52 2.30 -16.54 -4.15
CA TYR A 52 1.47 -15.34 -4.22
C TYR A 52 0.08 -15.54 -3.63
N GLN A 53 -0.39 -14.50 -2.95
CA GLN A 53 -1.78 -14.34 -2.50
C GLN A 53 -2.48 -13.36 -3.43
N PHE A 54 -3.75 -13.61 -3.74
CA PHE A 54 -4.51 -12.82 -4.71
C PHE A 54 -5.63 -12.03 -4.03
N GLY A 55 -5.95 -10.87 -4.61
CA GLY A 55 -7.07 -10.04 -4.21
C GLY A 55 -7.22 -8.83 -5.10
N THR A 56 -7.43 -7.66 -4.51
CA THR A 56 -7.85 -6.44 -5.21
C THR A 56 -6.93 -5.25 -4.93
N ASP A 57 -6.81 -4.37 -5.91
CA ASP A 57 -6.18 -3.05 -5.82
C ASP A 57 -7.19 -2.01 -6.28
N LEU A 58 -7.47 -1.03 -5.42
CA LEU A 58 -8.37 0.09 -5.66
C LEU A 58 -7.58 1.37 -5.53
N ARG A 59 -7.69 2.27 -6.49
CA ARG A 59 -6.98 3.55 -6.46
C ARG A 59 -7.88 4.67 -6.93
N LEU A 60 -7.92 5.75 -6.16
CA LEU A 60 -8.60 6.99 -6.49
C LEU A 60 -7.55 8.07 -6.65
N ARG A 61 -7.54 8.75 -7.79
CA ARG A 61 -6.61 9.86 -8.05
C ARG A 61 -7.38 11.16 -8.22
N LEU A 62 -6.91 12.18 -7.52
CA LEU A 62 -7.35 13.57 -7.64
C LEU A 62 -6.10 14.40 -7.91
N ASP A 63 -5.91 14.81 -9.17
CA ASP A 63 -4.65 15.35 -9.66
C ASP A 63 -3.47 14.42 -9.32
N PHE A 64 -2.53 14.89 -8.48
CA PHE A 64 -1.37 14.16 -8.01
C PHE A 64 -1.61 13.43 -6.68
N ILE A 65 -2.76 13.59 -6.04
CA ILE A 65 -3.09 12.89 -4.80
C ILE A 65 -3.65 11.53 -5.16
N GLU A 66 -3.15 10.49 -4.50
CA GLU A 66 -3.67 9.13 -4.64
C GLU A 66 -4.15 8.60 -3.28
N VAL A 67 -5.36 8.05 -3.26
CA VAL A 67 -5.85 7.20 -2.19
C VAL A 67 -5.90 5.77 -2.74
N ALA A 68 -5.12 4.88 -2.15
CA ALA A 68 -5.01 3.50 -2.62
C ALA A 68 -5.33 2.50 -1.52
N MET A 69 -6.08 1.45 -1.85
CA MET A 69 -6.40 0.34 -0.97
C MET A 69 -6.08 -0.96 -1.66
N THR A 70 -5.28 -1.80 -1.01
CA THR A 70 -5.04 -3.18 -1.47
C THR A 70 -5.49 -4.16 -0.43
N GLY A 71 -5.94 -5.32 -0.88
CA GLY A 71 -6.15 -6.45 0.01
C GLY A 71 -5.96 -7.76 -0.72
N VAL A 72 -5.38 -8.75 -0.04
CA VAL A 72 -5.27 -10.13 -0.52
C VAL A 72 -6.01 -11.08 0.40
N LEU A 73 -6.59 -12.11 -0.18
CA LEU A 73 -7.29 -13.16 0.54
C LEU A 73 -6.28 -14.13 1.18
N THR A 74 -6.52 -14.47 2.45
CA THR A 74 -5.68 -15.40 3.22
C THR A 74 -6.57 -16.36 4.02
N ASN A 75 -5.97 -17.47 4.50
CA ASN A 75 -6.65 -18.55 5.24
C ASN A 75 -7.97 -19.01 4.59
N THR A 76 -7.89 -19.67 3.43
CA THR A 76 -9.10 -20.17 2.72
C THR A 76 -10.13 -19.08 2.42
N ASN A 77 -9.67 -17.85 2.16
CA ASN A 77 -10.49 -16.66 1.88
C ASN A 77 -11.30 -16.11 3.06
N GLU A 78 -10.99 -16.53 4.29
CA GLU A 78 -11.63 -16.02 5.52
C GLU A 78 -11.13 -14.62 5.90
N TYR A 79 -9.99 -14.18 5.36
CA TYR A 79 -9.44 -12.87 5.70
C TYR A 79 -9.00 -12.08 4.48
N LEU A 80 -9.28 -10.77 4.49
CA LEU A 80 -8.70 -9.76 3.59
C LEU A 80 -7.61 -8.99 4.34
N ASN A 81 -6.35 -9.25 4.03
CA ASN A 81 -5.20 -8.55 4.61
C ASN A 81 -4.69 -7.49 3.63
N GLY A 82 -4.61 -6.24 4.07
CA GLY A 82 -4.38 -5.10 3.19
C GLY A 82 -3.71 -3.90 3.83
N ILE A 83 -3.46 -2.89 2.99
CA ILE A 83 -3.02 -1.56 3.40
C ILE A 83 -3.87 -0.50 2.70
N GLY A 84 -4.35 0.48 3.46
CA GLY A 84 -4.96 1.69 2.93
C GLY A 84 -3.98 2.84 3.04
N THR A 85 -3.76 3.58 1.95
CA THR A 85 -2.75 4.63 1.88
C THR A 85 -3.32 5.91 1.27
N ILE A 86 -2.77 7.03 1.72
CA ILE A 86 -2.88 8.32 1.06
C ILE A 86 -1.47 8.78 0.66
N GLY A 87 -1.33 9.34 -0.52
CA GLY A 87 -0.03 9.59 -1.09
C GLY A 87 -0.05 10.50 -2.30
N VAL A 88 1.06 10.46 -3.03
CA VAL A 88 1.25 11.20 -4.27
C VAL A 88 1.51 10.23 -5.41
N ASN A 89 0.93 10.53 -6.57
CA ASN A 89 1.17 9.84 -7.83
C ASN A 89 1.71 10.82 -8.88
N LEU A 90 2.76 10.38 -9.58
CA LEU A 90 3.47 11.12 -10.60
C LEU A 90 3.28 10.41 -11.94
N PRO A 91 2.35 10.87 -12.79
CA PRO A 91 2.22 10.37 -14.16
C PRO A 91 3.35 10.93 -15.02
N LEU A 92 4.28 10.07 -15.42
CA LEU A 92 5.43 10.40 -16.27
C LEU A 92 5.12 10.05 -17.72
N PHE A 93 5.14 11.08 -18.59
CA PHE A 93 4.97 10.96 -20.04
C PHE A 93 3.67 10.25 -20.49
N GLY A 94 2.65 10.21 -19.63
CA GLY A 94 1.37 9.53 -19.90
C GLY A 94 1.47 8.00 -20.00
N LEU A 95 2.63 7.42 -19.68
CA LEU A 95 2.91 5.98 -19.80
C LEU A 95 3.30 5.36 -18.47
N LEU A 96 4.13 6.02 -17.66
CA LEU A 96 4.65 5.45 -16.43
C LEU A 96 4.08 6.21 -15.24
N ASP A 97 3.29 5.54 -14.42
CA ASP A 97 2.74 6.10 -13.19
C ASP A 97 3.58 5.62 -12.00
N ILE A 98 4.20 6.54 -11.27
CA ILE A 98 4.94 6.23 -10.04
C ILE A 98 4.23 6.86 -8.86
N GLY A 99 3.86 6.07 -7.86
CA GLY A 99 3.24 6.60 -6.65
C GLY A 99 3.88 6.09 -5.38
N ILE A 100 3.79 6.93 -4.36
CA ILE A 100 4.19 6.62 -3.00
C ILE A 100 3.09 7.08 -2.04
N GLY A 101 2.77 6.26 -1.05
CA GLY A 101 1.76 6.57 -0.06
C GLY A 101 2.08 5.96 1.30
N MET A 102 1.39 6.44 2.33
CA MET A 102 1.47 5.90 3.68
C MET A 102 0.07 5.71 4.26
N GLY A 103 -0.06 4.75 5.16
CA GLY A 103 -1.30 4.57 5.92
C GLY A 103 -1.38 3.25 6.65
N PRO A 104 -2.50 2.98 7.33
CA PRO A 104 -2.64 1.83 8.22
C PRO A 104 -2.80 0.53 7.44
N TYR A 105 -2.19 -0.53 7.97
CA TYR A 105 -2.54 -1.89 7.60
C TYR A 105 -3.90 -2.27 8.19
N TYR A 106 -4.64 -3.14 7.50
CA TYR A 106 -5.94 -3.60 7.95
C TYR A 106 -6.13 -5.08 7.67
N LEU A 107 -6.86 -5.75 8.55
CA LEU A 107 -7.29 -7.12 8.36
C LEU A 107 -8.80 -7.17 8.56
N VAL A 108 -9.52 -7.67 7.58
CA VAL A 108 -10.95 -7.93 7.68
C VAL A 108 -11.15 -9.43 7.71
N HIS A 109 -11.91 -9.94 8.67
CA HIS A 109 -12.34 -11.31 8.74
C HIS A 109 -13.77 -11.43 8.25
N PHE A 110 -14.01 -12.42 7.41
CA PHE A 110 -15.32 -12.83 6.95
C PHE A 110 -15.65 -14.16 7.63
N ASP A 111 -16.54 -14.12 8.61
CA ASP A 111 -17.21 -15.32 9.13
C ASP A 111 -18.66 -15.31 8.61
N ASN A 112 -19.29 -16.48 8.54
CA ASN A 112 -20.47 -16.82 7.75
C ASN A 112 -21.70 -15.90 7.89
N ASP A 113 -21.72 -14.97 8.87
CA ASP A 113 -22.71 -13.89 8.98
C ASP A 113 -22.13 -12.55 9.54
N GLU A 114 -20.82 -12.47 9.79
CA GLU A 114 -20.19 -11.31 10.44
C GLU A 114 -18.92 -10.85 9.73
N VAL A 115 -18.79 -9.52 9.57
CA VAL A 115 -17.58 -8.86 9.09
C VAL A 115 -16.90 -8.19 10.28
N VAL A 116 -15.76 -8.74 10.69
CA VAL A 116 -15.01 -8.23 11.85
C VAL A 116 -13.70 -7.60 11.35
N THR A 117 -13.44 -6.37 11.77
CA THR A 117 -12.20 -5.67 11.43
C THR A 117 -11.18 -5.81 12.55
N TYR A 118 -9.92 -5.96 12.17
CA TYR A 118 -8.78 -6.08 13.06
C TYR A 118 -7.73 -5.03 12.69
N ARG A 119 -7.12 -4.44 13.71
CA ARG A 119 -5.89 -3.65 13.59
C ARG A 119 -4.67 -4.56 13.64
N HIS A 120 -3.63 -4.13 12.95
CA HIS A 120 -2.31 -4.74 13.02
C HIS A 120 -1.48 -4.07 14.12
N PHE A 121 -0.76 -4.86 14.91
CA PHE A 121 0.25 -4.35 15.83
C PHE A 121 1.49 -5.24 15.82
N ILE A 122 2.64 -4.66 16.14
CA ILE A 122 3.88 -5.41 16.33
C ILE A 122 3.92 -5.90 17.77
N ASN A 123 3.99 -7.21 17.95
CA ASN A 123 4.18 -7.78 19.27
C ASN A 123 5.66 -7.66 19.66
N PRO A 124 6.01 -6.96 20.75
CA PRO A 124 7.40 -6.82 21.17
C PRO A 124 8.07 -8.16 21.54
N ASN A 125 7.27 -9.21 21.81
CA ASN A 125 7.76 -10.54 22.15
C ASN A 125 7.86 -11.49 20.93
N ASP A 126 7.27 -11.11 19.80
CA ASP A 126 7.35 -11.83 18.53
C ASP A 126 7.34 -10.80 17.40
N SER A 127 8.50 -10.15 17.23
CA SER A 127 8.68 -9.14 16.19
C SER A 127 8.74 -9.76 14.80
N ALA A 128 8.76 -11.09 14.63
CA ALA A 128 8.74 -11.72 13.32
C ALA A 128 7.32 -11.77 12.74
N ASN A 129 6.31 -11.98 13.59
CA ASN A 129 4.93 -12.09 13.17
C ASN A 129 4.09 -10.83 13.45
N TRP A 130 3.15 -10.56 12.56
CA TRP A 130 2.13 -9.55 12.80
C TRP A 130 1.11 -10.09 13.77
N SER A 131 0.76 -9.29 14.77
CA SER A 131 -0.33 -9.62 15.68
C SER A 131 -1.58 -8.80 15.33
N TYR A 132 -2.74 -9.36 15.63
CA TYR A 132 -4.03 -8.80 15.26
C TYR A 132 -4.89 -8.61 16.49
N ARG A 133 -5.62 -7.49 16.55
CA ARG A 133 -6.62 -7.25 17.60
C ARG A 133 -7.89 -6.73 16.93
N GLN A 134 -9.03 -7.31 17.29
CA GLN A 134 -10.32 -6.79 16.87
C GLN A 134 -10.47 -5.33 17.30
N VAL A 135 -11.03 -4.51 16.42
CA VAL A 135 -11.33 -3.11 16.73
C VAL A 135 -12.81 -2.94 17.06
N ASP A 136 -13.12 -2.00 17.95
CA ASP A 136 -14.52 -1.68 18.28
C ASP A 136 -15.13 -0.74 17.22
N ASN A 137 -14.29 0.02 16.51
CA ASN A 137 -14.70 0.93 15.44
C ASN A 137 -13.58 1.17 14.40
N TYR A 138 -13.93 1.67 13.22
CA TYR A 138 -12.97 1.97 12.15
C TYR A 138 -11.96 3.08 12.52
N GLY A 139 -12.27 3.93 13.49
CA GLY A 139 -11.33 4.96 13.97
C GLY A 139 -10.07 4.33 14.58
N GLU A 140 -10.23 3.26 15.37
CA GLU A 140 -9.10 2.52 15.95
C GLU A 140 -8.22 1.85 14.90
N LEU A 141 -8.80 1.42 13.77
CA LEU A 141 -8.01 0.93 12.66
C LEU A 141 -7.10 2.03 12.10
N LEU A 142 -7.62 3.25 12.00
CA LEU A 142 -6.85 4.38 11.49
C LEU A 142 -5.80 4.87 12.49
N THR A 143 -6.10 4.86 13.78
CA THR A 143 -5.21 5.44 14.80
C THR A 143 -4.21 4.45 15.38
N ASP A 144 -4.64 3.21 15.62
CA ASP A 144 -3.91 2.24 16.44
C ASP A 144 -3.32 1.08 15.63
N SER A 145 -3.59 1.04 14.32
CA SER A 145 -2.95 0.07 13.45
C SER A 145 -1.58 0.55 13.01
N VAL A 146 -0.67 -0.39 12.82
CA VAL A 146 0.67 -0.13 12.29
C VAL A 146 0.55 0.56 10.93
N VAL A 147 1.29 1.64 10.78
CA VAL A 147 1.43 2.38 9.53
C VAL A 147 2.49 1.70 8.67
N GLY A 148 2.21 1.63 7.37
CA GLY A 148 3.16 1.24 6.34
C GLY A 148 3.27 2.27 5.23
N TYR A 149 4.20 1.97 4.35
CA TYR A 149 4.50 2.67 3.12
C TYR A 149 4.16 1.76 1.96
N ARG A 150 3.61 2.34 0.90
CA ARG A 150 3.43 1.67 -0.38
C ARG A 150 4.10 2.51 -1.45
N ALA A 151 4.98 1.89 -2.22
CA ALA A 151 5.47 2.44 -3.48
C ALA A 151 4.96 1.58 -4.63
N HIS A 152 4.60 2.19 -5.75
CA HIS A 152 4.23 1.45 -6.96
C HIS A 152 4.78 2.13 -8.22
N ALA A 153 4.97 1.32 -9.26
CA ALA A 153 5.30 1.76 -10.59
C ALA A 153 4.43 0.98 -11.58
N ASP A 154 3.60 1.67 -12.36
CA ASP A 154 2.69 1.07 -13.33
C ASP A 154 2.98 1.58 -14.74
N VAL A 155 2.94 0.68 -15.71
CA VAL A 155 2.87 1.02 -17.13
C VAL A 155 1.39 1.11 -17.51
N ARG A 156 0.98 2.28 -17.98
CA ARG A 156 -0.39 2.60 -18.40
C ARG A 156 -0.53 2.54 -19.92
N LEU A 157 -1.43 1.68 -20.39
CA LEU A 157 -1.80 1.48 -21.78
C LEU A 157 -3.28 1.82 -21.95
N GLY A 158 -3.56 3.12 -22.16
CA GLY A 158 -4.92 3.65 -22.19
C GLY A 158 -5.60 3.54 -20.83
N ASN A 159 -6.70 2.78 -20.79
CA ASN A 159 -7.44 2.52 -19.55
C ASN A 159 -6.93 1.30 -18.78
N LEU A 160 -5.92 0.61 -19.27
CA LEU A 160 -5.32 -0.51 -18.55
C LEU A 160 -3.98 -0.09 -17.94
N SER A 161 -3.65 -0.58 -16.76
CA SER A 161 -2.30 -0.47 -16.22
C SER A 161 -1.81 -1.78 -15.63
N PHE A 162 -0.50 -1.98 -15.71
CA PHE A 162 0.20 -3.12 -15.14
C PHE A 162 1.38 -2.62 -14.34
N GLY A 163 1.49 -3.01 -13.08
CA GLY A 163 2.52 -2.47 -12.21
C GLY A 163 3.05 -3.44 -11.18
N ILE A 164 4.13 -3.00 -10.56
CA ILE A 164 4.72 -3.62 -9.38
C ILE A 164 4.57 -2.66 -8.20
N SER A 165 4.41 -3.21 -7.01
CA SER A 165 4.39 -2.45 -5.77
C SER A 165 5.32 -3.05 -4.73
N LEU A 166 5.72 -2.21 -3.78
CA LEU A 166 6.47 -2.56 -2.60
C LEU A 166 5.72 -2.03 -1.39
N ASP A 167 5.22 -2.93 -0.56
CA ASP A 167 4.57 -2.62 0.70
C ASP A 167 5.61 -2.80 1.82
N VAL A 168 5.91 -1.74 2.57
CA VAL A 168 6.94 -1.73 3.62
C VAL A 168 6.33 -1.25 4.93
N PRO A 169 6.22 -2.08 5.96
CA PRO A 169 5.73 -1.62 7.26
C PRO A 169 6.74 -0.74 7.98
N SER A 170 6.28 0.06 8.92
CA SER A 170 7.16 0.72 9.89
C SER A 170 7.65 -0.25 10.98
N TYR A 171 8.54 0.21 11.88
CA TYR A 171 8.95 -0.55 13.07
C TYR A 171 7.89 -0.63 14.19
N GLY A 172 6.65 -0.22 13.90
CA GLY A 172 5.54 -0.32 14.83
C GLY A 172 4.81 1.00 15.05
N TYR A 173 5.10 2.03 14.26
CA TYR A 173 4.47 3.33 14.36
C TYR A 173 2.95 3.21 14.19
N THR A 174 2.24 3.84 15.12
CA THR A 174 0.79 4.08 15.09
C THR A 174 0.54 5.56 15.35
N PHE A 175 -0.56 6.11 14.84
CA PHE A 175 -0.87 7.53 15.06
C PHE A 175 -1.25 7.86 16.51
N SER A 176 -1.70 6.87 17.30
CA SER A 176 -2.12 7.08 18.69
C SER A 176 -1.01 6.92 19.72
N SER A 177 0.04 6.15 19.44
CA SER A 177 0.99 5.76 20.47
C SER A 177 2.30 5.27 19.88
N THR A 178 3.24 6.16 19.59
CA THR A 178 4.66 5.80 19.41
C THR A 178 5.62 6.99 19.49
N THR A 179 6.89 6.68 19.70
CA THR A 179 8.04 7.57 19.55
C THR A 179 8.31 7.83 18.06
N ALA A 180 8.85 9.00 17.71
CA ALA A 180 9.09 9.36 16.31
C ALA A 180 10.03 8.37 15.57
N ASP A 181 10.86 7.62 16.29
CA ASP A 181 11.81 6.67 15.72
C ASP A 181 11.12 5.43 15.12
N ASP A 182 9.92 5.09 15.59
CA ASP A 182 9.20 3.89 15.12
C ASP A 182 8.64 4.06 13.69
N ILE A 183 8.67 5.29 13.15
CA ILE A 183 8.18 5.63 11.81
C ILE A 183 9.09 5.07 10.70
N GLU A 184 10.33 4.70 11.02
CA GLU A 184 11.29 4.24 10.01
C GLU A 184 10.75 3.00 9.25
N PRO A 185 10.95 2.92 7.91
CA PRO A 185 10.54 1.75 7.13
C PRO A 185 11.36 0.51 7.52
N ASN A 186 10.66 -0.57 7.85
CA ASN A 186 11.22 -1.89 8.12
C ASN A 186 11.24 -2.72 6.82
N PHE A 187 12.34 -2.62 6.07
CA PHE A 187 12.52 -3.32 4.80
C PHE A 187 12.65 -4.84 4.94
N ASP A 188 13.06 -5.35 6.11
CA ASP A 188 13.13 -6.80 6.36
C ASP A 188 11.75 -7.45 6.30
N LYS A 189 10.70 -6.66 6.53
CA LYS A 189 9.29 -7.06 6.43
C LYS A 189 8.60 -6.60 5.15
N ALA A 190 9.35 -6.08 4.18
CA ALA A 190 8.79 -5.63 2.93
C ALA A 190 8.18 -6.80 2.13
N ARG A 191 7.16 -6.49 1.33
CA ARG A 191 6.50 -7.43 0.43
C ARG A 191 6.34 -6.81 -0.95
N ILE A 192 6.54 -7.64 -1.98
CA ILE A 192 6.37 -7.24 -3.38
C ILE A 192 4.96 -7.57 -3.82
N GLY A 193 4.33 -6.66 -4.54
CA GLY A 193 3.05 -6.85 -5.19
C GLY A 193 3.12 -6.63 -6.69
N ALA A 194 2.09 -7.10 -7.39
CA ALA A 194 1.84 -6.83 -8.79
C ALA A 194 0.36 -6.53 -8.98
N SER A 195 0.05 -5.53 -9.80
CA SER A 195 -1.31 -5.05 -10.07
C SER A 195 -1.62 -5.09 -11.57
N ALA A 196 -2.85 -5.48 -11.90
CA ALA A 196 -3.42 -5.31 -13.23
C ALA A 196 -4.77 -4.61 -13.08
N MET A 197 -4.86 -3.37 -13.56
CA MET A 197 -5.96 -2.46 -13.26
C MET A 197 -6.66 -1.95 -14.51
N TYR A 198 -7.96 -1.71 -14.37
CA TYR A 198 -8.75 -0.91 -15.29
C TYR A 198 -9.06 0.45 -14.67
N TRP A 199 -8.87 1.51 -15.43
CA TRP A 199 -9.07 2.90 -15.04
C TRP A 199 -10.30 3.48 -15.71
N PHE A 200 -11.18 4.01 -14.88
CA PHE A 200 -12.25 4.91 -15.26
C PHE A 200 -11.73 6.34 -15.18
N LEU A 201 -11.97 7.11 -16.25
CA LEU A 201 -11.85 8.57 -16.25
C LEU A 201 -12.98 9.18 -15.43
#